data_AF-A0A351SWT5-F1
#
_entry.id   AF-A0A351SWT5-F1
#
_cell.length_a   1.000
_cell.length_b   1.000
_cell.length_c   1.000
_cell.angle_alpha   90.00
_cell.angle_beta   90.00
_cell.angle_gamma   90.00
#
_symmetry.space_group_name_H-M   'P 1'
#
loop_
_entity.id
_entity.type
_entity.pdbx_description
1 polymer ?
#
loop_
_entity_poly.entity_id
_entity_poly.type
_entity_poly.pdbx_seq_one_letter_code
_entity_poly.pdbx_strand_id
1 'polypeptide(L)'
;MNKRPFSLTADLDFLYISDQHKRVFEETLSAVKRRDGLICIIGEPGTGKSILCRRLLEELDGDFNVVLVHTPPKSPHDITETLDAAFGEMEGDSKIPLAVFDEAQHLDFRCLDHVKFLTNLEKNTERLLQIILVGQPELAEKLTHKRFNQLEQRIGAKLKVGPLRRKEVLPYLRHRLAIANLSEEVRFTKPSASYLYRKTSGVPRLINRIANLAAEQAAQLGKGRIGVRQVKQAFSKVSATRDNWLAPKDSFAPFLRVSSLVFFLAFSAVLMLYYYNDNPEWRVSSIRESIGKSRAQPSSSSPHFVVKAGTFLVRDQAEELRDQLGKQGFPSAIAGKELGDGWILYQVRLAGRYTKEEADNIVDILRTIGIKSVDAIEMKTEQVHP
;
A
#
# COMPACT_ATOMS: atom_id res chain seq x y z
N MET A 1 -5.98 26.81 28.76
CA MET A 1 -6.80 25.87 27.97
C MET A 1 -6.29 24.46 28.21
N ASN A 2 -7.13 23.49 28.61
CA ASN A 2 -6.68 22.11 28.76
C ASN A 2 -6.49 21.45 27.38
N LYS A 3 -5.25 21.00 27.07
CA LYS A 3 -4.97 20.19 25.89
C LYS A 3 -5.67 18.82 26.02
N ARG A 4 -6.16 18.25 24.90
CA ARG A 4 -6.83 16.93 24.93
C ARG A 4 -5.79 15.80 25.07
N PRO A 5 -5.78 15.01 26.18
CA PRO A 5 -4.71 14.07 26.49
C PRO A 5 -4.54 12.96 25.45
N PHE A 6 -5.63 12.56 24.79
CA PHE A 6 -5.61 11.44 23.84
C PHE A 6 -5.90 11.88 22.40
N SER A 7 -5.57 13.13 22.06
CA SER A 7 -5.62 13.62 20.69
C SER A 7 -4.81 12.71 19.76
N LEU A 8 -5.32 12.55 18.53
CA LEU A 8 -4.66 11.84 17.44
C LEU A 8 -3.72 12.76 16.62
N THR A 9 -3.67 14.05 16.94
CA THR A 9 -2.73 15.02 16.35
C THR A 9 -1.30 14.73 16.79
N ALA A 10 -0.33 14.99 15.89
CA ALA A 10 1.10 14.85 16.12
C ALA A 10 1.67 16.07 16.90
N ASP A 11 1.20 16.26 18.13
CA ASP A 11 1.73 17.24 19.08
C ASP A 11 2.91 16.62 19.85
N LEU A 12 4.09 17.25 19.74
CA LEU A 12 5.36 16.76 20.29
C LEU A 12 5.38 16.75 21.81
N ASP A 13 4.64 17.64 22.48
CA ASP A 13 4.53 17.67 23.95
C ASP A 13 4.05 16.31 24.49
N PHE A 14 3.26 15.58 23.69
CA PHE A 14 2.71 14.27 24.03
C PHE A 14 3.59 13.07 23.61
N LEU A 15 4.82 13.31 23.17
CA LEU A 15 5.75 12.24 22.78
C LEU A 15 6.27 11.49 24.02
N TYR A 16 5.61 10.38 24.33
CA TYR A 16 6.15 9.40 25.27
C TYR A 16 7.30 8.63 24.63
N ILE A 17 8.54 9.00 24.96
CA ILE A 17 9.74 8.27 24.57
C ILE A 17 9.81 6.95 25.37
N SER A 18 9.36 5.85 24.76
CA SER A 18 9.50 4.50 25.31
C SER A 18 10.94 3.97 25.20
N ASP A 19 11.26 2.84 25.84
CA ASP A 19 12.62 2.24 25.76
C ASP A 19 13.07 2.05 24.30
N GLN A 20 12.11 1.70 23.42
CA GLN A 20 12.35 1.48 22.00
C GLN A 20 12.52 2.79 21.23
N HIS A 21 11.70 3.80 21.53
CA HIS A 21 11.83 5.12 20.90
C HIS A 21 13.17 5.75 21.24
N LYS A 22 13.58 5.68 22.52
CA LYS A 22 14.89 6.17 22.98
C LYS A 22 16.03 5.50 22.20
N ARG A 23 16.04 4.17 22.12
CA ARG A 23 17.07 3.43 21.38
C ARG A 23 17.11 3.77 19.89
N VAL A 24 15.95 3.90 19.23
CA VAL A 24 15.91 4.27 17.81
C VAL A 24 16.36 5.73 17.61
N PHE A 25 15.98 6.64 18.50
CA PHE A 25 16.43 8.04 18.49
C PHE A 25 17.95 8.14 18.60
N GLU A 26 18.53 7.54 19.66
CA GLU A 26 19.97 7.56 19.94
C GLU A 26 20.79 6.91 18.82
N GLU A 27 20.35 5.79 18.26
CA GLU A 27 21.03 5.16 17.13
C GLU A 27 20.87 5.95 15.83
N THR A 28 19.71 6.60 15.60
CA THR A 28 19.52 7.48 14.43
C THR A 28 20.47 8.67 14.50
N LEU A 29 20.53 9.38 15.65
CA LEU A 29 21.46 10.48 15.85
C LEU A 29 22.92 10.02 15.68
N SER A 30 23.27 8.86 16.23
CA SER A 30 24.61 8.29 16.09
C SER A 30 24.94 7.99 14.62
N ALA A 31 24.01 7.41 13.87
CA ALA A 31 24.18 7.12 12.45
C ALA A 31 24.34 8.40 11.60
N VAL A 32 23.50 9.42 11.82
CA VAL A 32 23.60 10.72 11.15
C VAL A 32 24.96 11.39 11.46
N LYS A 33 25.42 11.34 12.72
CA LYS A 33 26.74 11.89 13.12
C LYS A 33 27.92 11.10 12.58
N ARG A 34 27.81 9.78 12.41
CA ARG A 34 28.78 8.94 11.68
C ARG A 34 28.78 9.18 10.16
N ARG A 35 27.84 9.98 9.64
CA ARG A 35 27.53 10.15 8.23
C ARG A 35 27.19 8.83 7.52
N ASP A 36 26.43 7.97 8.18
CA ASP A 36 25.87 6.74 7.60
C ASP A 36 24.87 7.13 6.49
N GLY A 37 25.31 7.13 5.23
CA GLY A 37 24.65 7.86 4.13
C GLY A 37 23.21 7.46 3.83
N LEU A 38 22.80 6.26 4.24
CA LEU A 38 21.43 5.79 4.18
C LEU A 38 21.01 5.17 5.52
N ILE A 39 19.95 5.70 6.10
CA ILE A 39 19.33 5.23 7.34
C ILE A 39 17.89 4.81 7.02
N CYS A 40 17.40 3.74 7.64
CA CYS A 40 16.05 3.23 7.41
C CYS A 40 15.33 3.00 8.75
N ILE A 41 14.18 3.67 8.94
CA ILE A 41 13.36 3.59 10.15
C ILE A 41 11.99 2.97 9.79
N ILE A 42 11.79 1.73 10.22
CA ILE A 42 10.60 0.93 9.92
C ILE A 42 9.69 0.83 11.14
N GLY A 43 8.37 0.82 10.97
CA GLY A 43 7.44 0.58 12.07
C GLY A 43 5.98 0.61 11.66
N GLU A 44 5.14 -0.07 12.45
CA GLU A 44 3.71 -0.21 12.18
C GLU A 44 2.97 1.15 12.09
N PRO A 45 1.83 1.22 11.40
CA PRO A 45 0.99 2.41 11.38
C PRO A 45 0.62 2.91 12.79
N GLY A 46 1.00 4.15 13.10
CA GLY A 46 0.67 4.79 14.37
C GLY A 46 1.51 4.35 15.58
N THR A 47 2.72 3.82 15.37
CA THR A 47 3.73 3.61 16.44
C THR A 47 4.37 4.90 16.93
N GLY A 48 4.43 5.95 16.11
CA GLY A 48 5.04 7.24 16.47
C GLY A 48 6.15 7.73 15.53
N LYS A 49 6.46 7.00 14.45
CA LYS A 49 7.54 7.33 13.49
C LYS A 49 7.64 8.82 13.14
N SER A 50 6.61 9.43 12.56
CA SER A 50 6.63 10.84 12.14
C SER A 50 6.83 11.82 13.29
N ILE A 51 6.42 11.46 14.52
CA ILE A 51 6.65 12.26 15.73
C ILE A 51 8.13 12.13 16.17
N LEU A 52 8.67 10.92 16.11
CA LEU A 52 10.10 10.66 16.34
C LEU A 52 10.98 11.40 15.32
N CYS A 53 10.58 11.43 14.05
CA CYS A 53 11.26 12.17 13.00
C CYS A 53 11.24 13.68 13.27
N ARG A 54 10.08 14.26 13.60
CA ARG A 54 10.01 15.68 13.99
C ARG A 54 10.92 16.01 15.17
N ARG A 55 10.99 15.14 16.19
CA ARG A 55 11.93 15.32 17.31
C ARG A 55 13.40 15.18 16.90
N LEU A 56 13.72 14.36 15.90
CA LEU A 56 15.07 14.29 15.32
C LEU A 56 15.44 15.58 14.60
N LEU A 57 14.51 16.24 13.90
CA LEU A 57 14.77 17.53 13.25
C LEU A 57 15.18 18.61 14.27
N GLU A 58 14.42 18.73 15.37
CA GLU A 58 14.72 19.69 16.45
C GLU A 58 16.11 19.50 17.09
N GLU A 59 16.65 18.28 17.05
CA GLU A 59 17.96 17.94 17.61
C GLU A 59 19.12 18.10 16.60
N LEU A 60 18.80 18.17 15.29
CA LEU A 60 19.78 18.19 14.20
C LEU A 60 19.92 19.56 13.51
N ASP A 61 18.99 20.49 13.75
CA ASP A 61 18.89 21.83 13.15
C ASP A 61 20.18 22.68 13.25
N GLY A 62 21.04 22.41 14.25
CA GLY A 62 22.33 23.08 14.41
C GLY A 62 23.39 22.68 13.37
N ASP A 63 23.59 21.37 13.19
CA ASP A 63 24.70 20.81 12.40
C ASP A 63 24.30 20.41 10.97
N PHE A 64 23.01 20.26 10.70
CA PHE A 64 22.47 19.72 9.44
C PHE A 64 21.44 20.68 8.83
N ASN A 65 21.41 20.77 7.50
CA ASN A 65 20.27 21.35 6.80
C ASN A 65 19.31 20.20 6.48
N VAL A 66 18.12 20.20 7.10
CA VAL A 66 17.24 19.02 7.07
C VAL A 66 15.91 19.32 6.37
N VAL A 67 15.63 18.58 5.29
CA VAL A 67 14.33 18.62 4.61
C VAL A 67 13.47 17.43 4.99
N LEU A 68 12.21 17.68 5.35
CA LEU A 68 11.21 16.64 5.62
C LEU A 68 10.22 16.51 4.47
N VAL A 69 10.39 15.47 3.67
CA VAL A 69 9.53 15.13 2.53
C VAL A 69 8.36 14.29 3.03
N HIS A 70 7.24 14.96 3.33
CA HIS A 70 6.00 14.32 3.80
C HIS A 70 5.20 13.61 2.70
N THR A 71 5.27 14.10 1.47
CA THR A 71 4.63 13.49 0.30
C THR A 71 5.73 12.83 -0.52
N PRO A 72 5.88 11.50 -0.48
CA PRO A 72 6.97 10.85 -1.20
C PRO A 72 6.82 11.07 -2.72
N PRO A 73 7.91 11.48 -3.41
CA PRO A 73 7.93 11.70 -4.86
C PRO A 73 7.52 10.45 -5.65
N LYS A 74 6.93 10.65 -6.83
CA LYS A 74 6.41 9.59 -7.69
C LYS A 74 7.37 9.20 -8.82
N SER A 75 8.31 10.09 -9.16
CA SER A 75 9.36 9.85 -10.14
C SER A 75 10.77 10.20 -9.61
N PRO A 76 11.83 9.67 -10.23
CA PRO A 76 13.21 10.10 -9.99
C PRO A 76 13.47 11.59 -10.26
N HIS A 77 12.71 12.21 -11.18
CA HIS A 77 12.79 13.64 -11.44
C HIS A 77 12.30 14.43 -10.22
N ASP A 78 11.10 14.09 -9.72
CA ASP A 78 10.49 14.72 -8.55
C ASP A 78 11.41 14.66 -7.31
N ILE A 79 12.18 13.57 -7.13
CA ILE A 79 13.19 13.48 -6.06
C ILE A 79 14.24 14.57 -6.24
N THR A 80 14.82 14.66 -7.44
CA THR A 80 15.89 15.63 -7.75
C THR A 80 15.37 17.05 -7.57
N GLU A 81 14.20 17.38 -8.15
CA GLU A 81 13.53 18.67 -8.00
C GLU A 81 13.23 19.03 -6.54
N THR A 82 12.78 18.05 -5.73
CA THR A 82 12.55 18.25 -4.29
C THR A 82 13.84 18.55 -3.53
N LEU A 83 14.95 17.91 -3.90
CA LEU A 83 16.26 18.11 -3.26
C LEU A 83 16.93 19.41 -3.73
N ASP A 84 16.83 19.74 -5.00
CA ASP A 84 17.34 20.99 -5.57
C ASP A 84 16.57 22.20 -5.01
N ALA A 85 15.25 22.10 -4.86
CA ALA A 85 14.46 23.14 -4.18
C ALA A 85 14.76 23.27 -2.68
N ALA A 86 15.29 22.23 -2.03
CA ALA A 86 15.63 22.22 -0.61
C ALA A 86 17.09 22.63 -0.32
N PHE A 87 18.01 22.34 -1.25
CA PHE A 87 19.46 22.43 -1.03
C PHE A 87 20.21 23.20 -2.13
N GLY A 88 19.55 23.60 -3.22
CA GLY A 88 20.20 24.26 -4.37
C GLY A 88 20.80 25.63 -4.06
N GLU A 89 20.28 26.34 -3.05
CA GLU A 89 20.83 27.61 -2.57
C GLU A 89 21.92 27.45 -1.49
N MET A 90 22.38 26.22 -1.19
CA MET A 90 23.45 25.97 -0.20
C MET A 90 24.85 26.31 -0.72
N GLU A 91 25.07 27.53 -1.20
CA GLU A 91 26.42 28.04 -1.47
C GLU A 91 27.03 28.63 -0.19
N GLY A 92 27.92 27.86 0.45
CA GLY A 92 28.76 28.35 1.55
C GLY A 92 28.28 28.04 2.97
N ASP A 93 27.10 27.42 3.14
CA ASP A 93 26.70 26.91 4.46
C ASP A 93 27.50 25.64 4.80
N SER A 94 27.99 25.54 6.04
CA SER A 94 28.83 24.43 6.51
C SER A 94 28.02 23.19 6.92
N LYS A 95 26.69 23.30 6.90
CA LYS A 95 25.77 22.25 7.33
C LYS A 95 25.69 21.11 6.32
N ILE A 96 25.59 19.89 6.84
CA ILE A 96 25.46 18.68 6.02
C ILE A 96 23.99 18.53 5.60
N PRO A 97 23.66 18.37 4.31
CA PRO A 97 22.27 18.20 3.88
C PRO A 97 21.76 16.79 4.21
N LEU A 98 20.54 16.75 4.74
CA LEU A 98 19.88 15.55 5.24
C LEU A 98 18.42 15.51 4.75
N ALA A 99 18.09 14.52 3.92
CA ALA A 99 16.73 14.34 3.42
C ALA A 99 15.99 13.24 4.20
N VAL A 100 14.84 13.58 4.79
CA VAL A 100 13.97 12.64 5.50
C VAL A 100 12.71 12.39 4.67
N PHE A 101 12.58 11.20 4.10
CA PHE A 101 11.39 10.79 3.36
C PHE A 101 10.43 10.04 4.30
N ASP A 102 9.31 10.67 4.67
CA ASP A 102 8.25 10.01 5.43
C ASP A 102 7.31 9.22 4.52
N GLU A 103 6.66 8.21 5.08
CA GLU A 103 5.81 7.24 4.36
C GLU A 103 6.49 6.63 3.10
N ALA A 104 7.81 6.44 3.16
CA ALA A 104 8.67 6.01 2.05
C ALA A 104 8.32 4.62 1.47
N GLN A 105 7.43 3.85 2.08
CA GLN A 105 6.84 2.66 1.43
C GLN A 105 6.06 3.01 0.15
N HIS A 106 5.68 4.26 -0.09
CA HIS A 106 5.04 4.69 -1.34
C HIS A 106 6.02 4.98 -2.48
N LEU A 107 7.33 5.11 -2.21
CA LEU A 107 8.34 5.22 -3.27
C LEU A 107 8.29 3.98 -4.17
N ASP A 108 8.31 4.20 -5.49
CA ASP A 108 8.34 3.12 -6.47
C ASP A 108 9.75 2.52 -6.64
N PHE A 109 9.87 1.48 -7.47
CA PHE A 109 11.17 0.83 -7.68
C PHE A 109 12.22 1.75 -8.35
N ARG A 110 11.79 2.71 -9.17
CA ARG A 110 12.67 3.65 -9.88
C ARG A 110 13.20 4.72 -8.90
N CYS A 111 12.33 5.20 -8.01
CA CYS A 111 12.64 6.14 -6.94
C CYS A 111 13.67 5.54 -5.95
N LEU A 112 13.51 4.27 -5.57
CA LEU A 112 14.47 3.59 -4.69
C LEU A 112 15.83 3.35 -5.38
N ASP A 113 15.86 3.04 -6.68
CA ASP A 113 17.10 3.04 -7.45
C ASP A 113 17.74 4.44 -7.53
N HIS A 114 16.94 5.52 -7.64
CA HIS A 114 17.47 6.89 -7.62
C HIS A 114 18.10 7.26 -6.27
N VAL A 115 17.45 6.91 -5.16
CA VAL A 115 18.00 7.05 -3.79
C VAL A 115 19.36 6.32 -3.65
N LYS A 116 19.54 5.16 -4.30
CA LYS A 116 20.81 4.43 -4.34
C LYS A 116 21.93 5.22 -5.05
N PHE A 117 21.60 5.95 -6.11
CA PHE A 117 22.56 6.81 -6.82
C PHE A 117 22.89 8.07 -6.01
N LEU A 118 21.88 8.74 -5.46
CA LEU A 118 22.04 9.97 -4.66
C LEU A 118 22.88 9.76 -3.39
N THR A 119 22.71 8.63 -2.72
CA THR A 119 23.54 8.24 -1.55
C THR A 119 24.98 7.86 -1.89
N ASN A 120 25.34 7.79 -3.18
CA ASN A 120 26.71 7.55 -3.66
C ASN A 120 27.44 8.87 -4.00
N LEU A 121 26.81 10.03 -3.82
CA LEU A 121 27.44 11.32 -4.10
C LEU A 121 28.45 11.63 -2.98
N GLU A 122 29.74 11.63 -3.34
CA GLU A 122 30.86 11.87 -2.43
C GLU A 122 31.81 12.91 -3.04
N LYS A 123 32.33 13.83 -2.22
CA LYS A 123 33.33 14.85 -2.59
C LYS A 123 34.41 14.87 -1.53
N ASN A 124 35.67 14.80 -1.93
CA ASN A 124 36.82 14.77 -1.01
C ASN A 124 36.68 13.72 0.12
N THR A 125 36.16 12.52 -0.21
CA THR A 125 35.82 11.41 0.72
C THR A 125 34.67 11.67 1.70
N GLU A 126 34.01 12.83 1.66
CA GLU A 126 32.79 13.09 2.43
C GLU A 126 31.53 12.85 1.59
N ARG A 127 30.52 12.19 2.19
CA ARG A 127 29.19 12.05 1.59
C ARG A 127 28.50 13.41 1.50
N LEU A 128 28.05 13.75 0.29
CA LEU A 128 27.39 15.00 -0.04
C LEU A 128 25.92 15.06 0.38
N LEU A 129 25.27 13.92 0.60
CA LEU A 129 23.87 13.84 1.00
C LEU A 129 23.65 12.64 1.91
N GLN A 130 22.95 12.85 3.02
CA GLN A 130 22.43 11.77 3.87
C GLN A 130 20.93 11.62 3.66
N ILE A 131 20.43 10.38 3.65
CA ILE A 131 19.00 10.08 3.46
C ILE A 131 18.48 9.20 4.59
N ILE A 132 17.38 9.62 5.21
CA ILE A 132 16.59 8.82 6.15
C ILE A 132 15.29 8.40 5.46
N LEU A 133 15.12 7.11 5.22
CA LEU A 133 13.85 6.54 4.75
C LEU A 133 13.01 6.11 5.95
N VAL A 134 11.83 6.67 6.10
CA VAL A 134 10.91 6.39 7.21
C VAL A 134 9.66 5.75 6.63
N GLY A 135 9.32 4.54 7.09
CA GLY A 135 8.27 3.76 6.43
C GLY A 135 7.61 2.67 7.25
N GLN A 136 6.61 2.07 6.64
CA GLN A 136 5.87 0.91 7.14
C GLN A 136 6.60 -0.40 6.75
N PRO A 137 6.25 -1.58 7.33
CA PRO A 137 6.95 -2.84 7.05
C PRO A 137 7.13 -3.19 5.57
N GLU A 138 6.20 -2.76 4.72
CA GLU A 138 6.21 -2.89 3.26
C GLU A 138 7.46 -2.27 2.61
N LEU A 139 8.04 -1.21 3.21
CA LEU A 139 9.33 -0.66 2.77
C LEU A 139 10.49 -1.62 3.06
N ALA A 140 10.47 -2.33 4.20
CA ALA A 140 11.49 -3.33 4.51
C ALA A 140 11.40 -4.52 3.55
N GLU A 141 10.18 -4.95 3.22
CA GLU A 141 9.94 -6.00 2.21
C GLU A 141 10.44 -5.57 0.84
N LYS A 142 10.12 -4.34 0.39
CA LYS A 142 10.68 -3.75 -0.83
C LYS A 142 12.20 -3.78 -0.84
N LEU A 143 12.86 -3.26 0.20
CA LEU A 143 14.32 -3.19 0.28
C LEU A 143 15.02 -4.56 0.31
N THR A 144 14.32 -5.61 0.77
CA THR A 144 14.83 -7.01 0.78
C THR A 144 14.68 -7.69 -0.59
N HIS A 145 14.06 -7.04 -1.59
CA HIS A 145 13.92 -7.59 -2.93
C HIS A 145 15.28 -7.66 -3.65
N LYS A 146 15.54 -8.73 -4.43
CA LYS A 146 16.84 -9.00 -5.09
C LYS A 146 17.45 -7.81 -5.85
N ARG A 147 16.62 -6.96 -6.46
CA ARG A 147 17.01 -5.72 -7.16
C ARG A 147 17.78 -4.74 -6.25
N PHE A 148 17.45 -4.72 -4.96
CA PHE A 148 17.96 -3.77 -3.98
C PHE A 148 18.95 -4.37 -2.99
N ASN A 149 19.42 -5.61 -3.15
CA ASN A 149 20.46 -6.19 -2.27
C ASN A 149 21.68 -5.25 -2.08
N GLN A 150 22.09 -4.57 -3.16
CA GLN A 150 23.18 -3.57 -3.11
C GLN A 150 22.81 -2.27 -2.39
N LEU A 151 21.53 -1.89 -2.37
CA LEU A 151 21.01 -0.75 -1.60
C LEU A 151 20.87 -1.13 -0.13
N GLU A 152 20.36 -2.32 0.17
CA GLU A 152 20.25 -2.85 1.54
C GLU A 152 21.63 -2.93 2.22
N GLN A 153 22.66 -3.39 1.51
CA GLN A 153 24.06 -3.39 1.99
C GLN A 153 24.62 -1.99 2.29
N ARG A 154 24.00 -0.92 1.78
CA ARG A 154 24.40 0.48 2.02
C ARG A 154 23.62 1.15 3.14
N ILE A 155 22.59 0.49 3.69
CA ILE A 155 21.85 0.99 4.86
C ILE A 155 22.75 0.84 6.08
N GLY A 156 23.37 1.95 6.53
CA GLY A 156 24.25 1.95 7.70
C GLY A 156 23.51 1.67 9.01
N ALA A 157 22.24 2.06 9.10
CA ALA A 157 21.38 1.75 10.24
C ALA A 157 19.95 1.35 9.79
N LYS A 158 19.54 0.11 10.09
CA LYS A 158 18.19 -0.43 9.85
C LYS A 158 17.46 -0.57 11.19
N LEU A 159 16.59 0.38 11.51
CA LEU A 159 15.98 0.56 12.83
C LEU A 159 14.49 0.21 12.80
N LYS A 160 13.96 -0.32 13.91
CA LYS A 160 12.54 -0.68 14.03
C LYS A 160 11.86 -0.05 15.25
N VAL A 161 10.86 0.81 15.00
CA VAL A 161 9.96 1.38 16.02
C VAL A 161 8.78 0.44 16.21
N GLY A 162 8.76 -0.28 17.33
CA GLY A 162 7.68 -1.21 17.68
C GLY A 162 6.52 -0.56 18.45
N PRO A 163 5.41 -1.29 18.63
CA PRO A 163 4.35 -0.91 19.57
C PRO A 163 4.84 -0.90 21.03
N LEU A 164 4.13 -0.17 21.90
CA LEU A 164 4.44 -0.09 23.33
C LEU A 164 4.30 -1.46 24.01
N ARG A 165 5.32 -1.86 24.77
CA ARG A 165 5.29 -3.07 25.60
C ARG A 165 4.22 -2.96 26.67
N ARG A 166 3.71 -4.09 27.16
CA ARG A 166 2.68 -4.13 28.23
C ARG A 166 3.03 -3.29 29.46
N LYS A 167 4.31 -3.22 29.84
CA LYS A 167 4.81 -2.41 30.96
C LYS A 167 4.73 -0.89 30.71
N GLU A 168 4.78 -0.46 29.45
CA GLU A 168 4.86 0.94 29.01
C GLU A 168 3.48 1.58 28.81
N VAL A 169 2.41 0.79 28.59
CA VAL A 169 1.05 1.33 28.34
C VAL A 169 0.50 2.15 29.51
N LEU A 170 0.77 1.78 30.77
CA LEU A 170 0.30 2.59 31.92
C LEU A 170 1.12 3.88 32.11
N PRO A 171 2.48 3.85 32.09
CA PRO A 171 3.30 5.06 32.00
C PRO A 171 2.88 6.00 30.86
N TYR A 172 2.66 5.47 29.66
CA TYR A 172 2.18 6.20 28.48
C TYR A 172 0.90 6.99 28.76
N LEU A 173 -0.14 6.32 29.28
CA LEU A 173 -1.41 6.95 29.60
C LEU A 173 -1.26 8.05 30.66
N ARG A 174 -0.42 7.81 31.68
CA ARG A 174 -0.14 8.78 32.76
C ARG A 174 0.61 10.00 32.26
N HIS A 175 1.63 9.80 31.43
CA HIS A 175 2.40 10.88 30.81
C HIS A 175 1.47 11.79 29.99
N ARG A 176 0.65 11.23 29.09
CA ARG A 176 -0.31 12.04 28.31
C ARG A 176 -1.36 12.76 29.17
N LEU A 177 -1.77 12.18 30.30
CA LEU A 177 -2.65 12.86 31.26
C LEU A 177 -1.96 13.99 32.02
N ALA A 178 -0.67 13.84 32.35
CA ALA A 178 0.11 14.87 33.02
C ALA A 178 0.28 16.12 32.16
N ILE A 179 0.61 15.96 30.87
CA ILE A 179 0.75 17.08 29.92
C ILE A 179 -0.59 17.81 29.69
N ALA A 180 -1.71 17.10 29.80
CA ALA A 180 -3.04 17.69 29.77
C ALA A 180 -3.47 18.35 31.11
N ASN A 181 -2.64 18.28 32.15
CA ASN A 181 -2.97 18.65 33.55
C ASN A 181 -4.17 17.88 34.16
N LEU A 182 -4.45 16.67 33.66
CA LEU A 182 -5.58 15.83 34.09
C LEU A 182 -5.19 14.65 34.99
N SER A 183 -3.95 14.61 35.52
CA SER A 183 -3.44 13.51 36.36
C SER A 183 -4.20 13.31 37.68
N GLU A 184 -4.78 14.36 38.24
CA GLU A 184 -5.59 14.28 39.46
C GLU A 184 -7.05 13.92 39.16
N GLU A 185 -7.61 14.53 38.11
CA GLU A 185 -8.99 14.31 37.67
C GLU A 185 -9.21 12.92 37.07
N VAL A 186 -8.27 12.40 36.27
CA VAL A 186 -8.46 11.19 35.47
C VAL A 186 -7.30 10.22 35.64
N ARG A 187 -7.59 8.98 36.06
CA ARG A 187 -6.57 7.96 36.38
C ARG A 187 -6.96 6.58 35.84
N PHE A 188 -6.15 6.05 34.92
CA PHE A 188 -6.25 4.66 34.45
C PHE A 188 -5.67 3.67 35.47
N THR A 189 -6.34 2.53 35.63
CA THR A 189 -5.90 1.44 36.51
C THR A 189 -4.91 0.48 35.84
N LYS A 190 -4.09 -0.26 36.61
CA LYS A 190 -3.22 -1.33 36.07
C LYS A 190 -3.99 -2.38 35.25
N PRO A 191 -5.19 -2.86 35.67
CA PRO A 191 -5.98 -3.80 34.87
C PRO A 191 -6.55 -3.18 33.58
N SER A 192 -6.96 -1.91 33.58
CA SER A 192 -7.46 -1.25 32.35
C SER A 192 -6.35 -1.02 31.32
N ALA A 193 -5.14 -0.67 31.76
CA ALA A 193 -3.96 -0.61 30.88
C ALA A 193 -3.59 -2.00 30.31
N SER A 194 -3.65 -3.07 31.12
CA SER A 194 -3.48 -4.44 30.61
C SER A 194 -4.57 -4.86 29.61
N TYR A 195 -5.80 -4.41 29.80
CA TYR A 195 -6.89 -4.65 28.85
C TYR A 195 -6.64 -3.90 27.53
N LEU A 196 -6.25 -2.62 27.59
CA LEU A 196 -5.87 -1.82 26.42
C LEU A 196 -4.77 -2.53 25.62
N TYR A 197 -3.65 -2.89 26.26
CA TYR A 197 -2.55 -3.60 25.61
C TYR A 197 -3.03 -4.84 24.84
N ARG A 198 -3.85 -5.70 25.47
CA ARG A 198 -4.38 -6.92 24.83
C ARG A 198 -5.34 -6.64 23.65
N LYS A 199 -5.97 -5.47 23.59
CA LYS A 199 -6.89 -5.09 22.51
C LYS A 199 -6.25 -4.24 21.41
N THR A 200 -5.09 -3.63 21.67
CA THR A 200 -4.38 -2.75 20.72
C THR A 200 -3.03 -3.29 20.29
N SER A 201 -2.57 -4.40 20.87
CA SER A 201 -1.20 -4.93 20.75
C SER A 201 -0.12 -3.89 21.06
N GLY A 202 -0.45 -2.88 21.89
CA GLY A 202 0.48 -1.81 22.25
C GLY A 202 0.51 -0.61 21.29
N VAL A 203 -0.25 -0.60 20.19
CA VAL A 203 -0.19 0.47 19.18
C VAL A 203 -0.72 1.80 19.75
N PRO A 204 0.10 2.87 19.87
CA PRO A 204 -0.28 4.16 20.46
C PRO A 204 -1.54 4.77 19.84
N ARG A 205 -1.66 4.81 18.50
CA ARG A 205 -2.84 5.37 17.81
C ARG A 205 -4.16 4.67 18.21
N LEU A 206 -4.14 3.35 18.40
CA LEU A 206 -5.30 2.58 18.85
C LEU A 206 -5.56 2.77 20.35
N ILE A 207 -4.51 2.84 21.18
CA ILE A 207 -4.62 3.15 22.60
C ILE A 207 -5.29 4.51 22.78
N ASN A 208 -4.83 5.55 22.08
CA ASN A 208 -5.39 6.89 22.11
C ASN A 208 -6.87 6.92 21.75
N ARG A 209 -7.28 6.27 20.65
CA ARG A 209 -8.69 6.23 20.23
C ARG A 209 -9.61 5.65 21.30
N ILE A 210 -9.21 4.57 21.98
CA ILE A 210 -10.01 3.95 23.05
C ILE A 210 -9.91 4.76 24.35
N ALA A 211 -8.73 5.28 24.69
CA ALA A 211 -8.48 6.05 25.90
C ALA A 211 -9.23 7.39 25.88
N ASN A 212 -9.33 8.06 24.73
CA ASN A 212 -10.10 9.29 24.55
C ASN A 212 -11.58 9.06 24.91
N LEU A 213 -12.21 8.08 24.27
CA LEU A 213 -13.61 7.72 24.52
C LEU A 213 -13.86 7.21 25.96
N ALA A 214 -12.87 6.55 26.58
CA ALA A 214 -12.94 6.12 27.97
C ALA A 214 -12.84 7.30 28.95
N ALA A 215 -12.02 8.31 28.63
CA ALA A 215 -11.89 9.54 29.42
C ALA A 215 -13.13 10.44 29.29
N GLU A 216 -13.67 10.62 28.09
CA GLU A 216 -14.92 11.35 27.85
C GLU A 216 -16.10 10.75 28.63
N GLN A 217 -16.24 9.42 28.61
CA GLN A 217 -17.28 8.72 29.40
C GLN A 217 -17.06 8.81 30.91
N ALA A 218 -15.80 8.83 31.35
CA ALA A 218 -15.46 9.00 32.76
C ALA A 218 -15.81 10.40 33.27
N ALA A 219 -15.51 11.44 32.48
CA ALA A 219 -15.87 12.82 32.78
C ALA A 219 -17.40 13.01 32.86
N GLN A 220 -18.16 12.49 31.87
CA GLN A 220 -19.63 12.52 31.88
C GLN A 220 -20.27 11.88 33.13
N LEU A 221 -19.62 10.88 33.71
CA LEU A 221 -20.10 10.17 34.89
C LEU A 221 -19.57 10.71 36.23
N GLY A 222 -18.80 11.81 36.22
CA GLY A 222 -18.12 12.35 37.41
C GLY A 222 -17.10 11.38 38.03
N LYS A 223 -16.57 10.43 37.25
CA LYS A 223 -15.75 9.31 37.74
C LYS A 223 -14.31 9.42 37.27
N GLY A 224 -13.44 9.99 38.10
CA GLY A 224 -12.02 10.11 37.77
C GLY A 224 -11.26 8.79 37.57
N ARG A 225 -11.76 7.66 38.10
CA ARG A 225 -11.06 6.36 38.00
C ARG A 225 -11.56 5.52 36.82
N ILE A 226 -10.72 5.38 35.79
CA ILE A 226 -11.01 4.57 34.60
C ILE A 226 -10.59 3.11 34.84
N GLY A 227 -11.60 2.26 35.04
CA GLY A 227 -11.45 0.81 35.20
C GLY A 227 -11.62 0.03 33.89
N VAL A 228 -11.55 -1.31 34.00
CA VAL A 228 -11.71 -2.22 32.85
C VAL A 228 -13.10 -2.11 32.21
N ARG A 229 -14.14 -1.83 33.01
CA ARG A 229 -15.53 -1.70 32.52
C ARG A 229 -15.67 -0.55 31.54
N GLN A 230 -15.17 0.64 31.90
CA GLN A 230 -15.17 1.83 31.05
C GLN A 230 -14.37 1.61 29.77
N VAL A 231 -13.16 1.02 29.87
CA VAL A 231 -12.37 0.69 28.68
C VAL A 231 -13.06 -0.34 27.79
N LYS A 232 -13.76 -1.34 28.36
CA LYS A 232 -14.53 -2.32 27.57
C LYS A 232 -15.70 -1.66 26.82
N GLN A 233 -16.40 -0.70 27.44
CA GLN A 233 -17.47 0.09 26.81
C GLN A 233 -16.94 1.04 25.72
N ALA A 234 -15.81 1.71 25.97
CA ALA A 234 -15.14 2.52 24.95
C ALA A 234 -14.66 1.66 23.77
N PHE A 235 -14.06 0.49 24.05
CA PHE A 235 -13.62 -0.47 23.03
C PHE A 235 -14.81 -0.99 22.20
N SER A 236 -15.93 -1.36 22.82
CA SER A 236 -17.10 -1.84 22.06
C SER A 236 -17.69 -0.76 21.15
N LYS A 237 -17.63 0.53 21.52
CA LYS A 237 -18.01 1.63 20.62
C LYS A 237 -17.03 1.77 19.44
N VAL A 238 -15.72 1.73 19.70
CA VAL A 238 -14.69 1.76 18.62
C VAL A 238 -14.81 0.56 17.69
N SER A 239 -15.09 -0.63 18.24
CA SER A 239 -15.33 -1.85 17.47
C SER A 239 -16.62 -1.78 16.68
N ALA A 240 -17.75 -1.33 17.24
CA ALA A 240 -18.99 -1.19 16.49
C ALA A 240 -18.85 -0.26 15.28
N THR A 241 -18.03 0.81 15.36
CA THR A 241 -17.69 1.64 14.18
C THR A 241 -16.77 0.94 13.17
N ARG A 242 -16.06 -0.12 13.57
CA ARG A 242 -15.23 -0.99 12.70
C ARG A 242 -15.97 -2.23 12.20
N ASP A 243 -17.03 -2.68 12.87
CA ASP A 243 -17.74 -3.91 12.54
C ASP A 243 -18.57 -3.74 11.25
N ASN A 244 -18.93 -2.50 10.86
CA ASN A 244 -19.40 -2.16 9.51
C ASN A 244 -18.34 -2.36 8.39
N TRP A 245 -17.09 -2.71 8.74
CA TRP A 245 -15.97 -2.93 7.81
C TRP A 245 -15.24 -4.26 8.08
N LEU A 246 -15.73 -5.07 9.02
CA LEU A 246 -15.13 -6.36 9.36
C LEU A 246 -16.22 -7.43 9.40
N ALA A 247 -16.31 -8.18 8.30
CA ALA A 247 -17.00 -9.46 8.28
C ALA A 247 -16.53 -10.34 9.46
N PRO A 248 -17.42 -11.16 10.05
CA PRO A 248 -17.09 -11.92 11.25
C PRO A 248 -15.87 -12.80 11.00
N LYS A 249 -14.93 -12.76 11.94
CA LYS A 249 -13.70 -13.54 11.86
C LYS A 249 -14.05 -15.02 12.07
N ASP A 250 -14.13 -15.77 10.98
CA ASP A 250 -14.43 -17.21 11.00
C ASP A 250 -13.61 -17.93 12.07
N SER A 251 -14.33 -18.52 13.03
CA SER A 251 -13.75 -19.36 14.05
C SER A 251 -13.29 -20.67 13.43
N PHE A 252 -11.99 -20.93 13.51
CA PHE A 252 -11.33 -22.18 13.15
C PHE A 252 -12.13 -23.43 13.56
N ALA A 253 -12.57 -24.21 12.57
CA ALA A 253 -13.04 -25.58 12.72
C ALA A 253 -12.67 -26.40 11.47
N PRO A 254 -11.47 -27.03 11.42
CA PRO A 254 -11.00 -27.72 10.20
C PRO A 254 -11.76 -29.01 9.87
N PHE A 255 -12.57 -29.54 10.80
CA PHE A 255 -13.04 -30.92 10.76
C PHE A 255 -14.27 -31.18 9.87
N LEU A 256 -15.02 -30.13 9.48
CA LEU A 256 -16.29 -30.28 8.75
C LEU A 256 -16.18 -30.24 7.21
N ARG A 257 -15.11 -29.66 6.64
CA ARG A 257 -15.00 -29.50 5.17
C ARG A 257 -14.56 -30.75 4.41
N VAL A 258 -13.95 -31.73 5.07
CA VAL A 258 -13.56 -33.00 4.42
C VAL A 258 -14.79 -33.86 4.11
N SER A 259 -15.80 -33.85 4.99
CA SER A 259 -17.06 -34.58 4.79
C SER A 259 -17.86 -34.06 3.59
N SER A 260 -17.98 -32.74 3.43
CA SER A 260 -18.73 -32.15 2.30
C SER A 260 -18.09 -32.42 0.94
N LEU A 261 -16.76 -32.50 0.86
CA LEU A 261 -16.06 -32.77 -0.41
C LEU A 261 -16.24 -34.24 -0.84
N VAL A 262 -16.15 -35.18 0.10
CA VAL A 262 -16.41 -36.61 -0.15
C VAL A 262 -17.87 -36.84 -0.56
N PHE A 263 -18.82 -36.14 0.07
CA PHE A 263 -20.23 -36.21 -0.31
C PHE A 263 -20.46 -35.66 -1.73
N PHE A 264 -19.83 -34.55 -2.11
CA PHE A 264 -19.93 -34.00 -3.47
C PHE A 264 -19.32 -34.91 -4.54
N LEU A 265 -18.18 -35.56 -4.25
CA LEU A 265 -17.54 -36.52 -5.14
C LEU A 265 -18.40 -37.80 -5.30
N ALA A 266 -18.96 -38.31 -4.22
CA ALA A 266 -19.88 -39.46 -4.26
C ALA A 266 -21.16 -39.12 -5.04
N PHE A 267 -21.75 -37.95 -4.81
CA PHE A 267 -22.95 -37.49 -5.52
C PHE A 267 -22.67 -37.28 -7.02
N SER A 268 -21.52 -36.70 -7.37
CA SER A 268 -21.05 -36.56 -8.76
C SER A 268 -20.92 -37.91 -9.47
N ALA A 269 -20.30 -38.91 -8.81
CA ALA A 269 -20.15 -40.25 -9.37
C ALA A 269 -21.50 -40.96 -9.59
N VAL A 270 -22.46 -40.81 -8.66
CA VAL A 270 -23.82 -41.34 -8.81
C VAL A 270 -24.56 -40.65 -9.96
N LEU A 271 -24.43 -39.32 -10.10
CA LEU A 271 -25.04 -38.59 -11.21
C LEU A 271 -24.46 -39.01 -12.57
N MET A 272 -23.14 -39.24 -12.63
CA MET A 272 -22.43 -39.70 -13.82
C MET A 272 -22.87 -41.12 -14.23
N LEU A 273 -23.03 -42.03 -13.27
CA LEU A 273 -23.53 -43.38 -13.52
C LEU A 273 -25.01 -43.38 -13.97
N TYR A 274 -25.82 -42.47 -13.43
CA TYR A 274 -27.23 -42.31 -13.85
C TYR A 274 -27.32 -41.78 -15.30
N TYR A 275 -26.52 -40.77 -15.65
CA TYR A 275 -26.54 -40.18 -16.99
C TYR A 275 -25.94 -41.06 -18.09
N TYR A 276 -25.10 -42.05 -17.76
CA TYR A 276 -24.45 -42.91 -18.74
C TYR A 276 -25.27 -44.16 -19.12
N ASN A 277 -26.38 -44.43 -18.42
CA ASN A 277 -27.11 -45.70 -18.55
C ASN A 277 -28.36 -45.64 -19.46
N ASP A 278 -28.88 -44.44 -19.80
CA ASP A 278 -30.01 -44.29 -20.73
C ASP A 278 -29.60 -43.56 -22.04
N ASN A 279 -29.49 -44.39 -23.07
CA ASN A 279 -29.22 -44.15 -24.50
C ASN A 279 -30.45 -43.55 -25.25
N PRO A 280 -30.45 -43.29 -26.59
CA PRO A 280 -29.38 -42.81 -27.52
C PRO A 280 -29.86 -41.82 -28.65
N GLU A 281 -28.95 -41.45 -29.59
CA GLU A 281 -29.17 -40.83 -30.94
C GLU A 281 -29.74 -39.38 -31.00
N TRP A 282 -29.57 -38.48 -31.99
CA TRP A 282 -29.20 -38.46 -33.43
C TRP A 282 -28.71 -37.02 -33.80
N ARG A 283 -27.57 -36.77 -34.48
CA ARG A 283 -27.31 -36.51 -35.93
C ARG A 283 -28.10 -35.44 -36.72
N VAL A 284 -27.39 -34.37 -37.16
CA VAL A 284 -27.51 -33.63 -38.47
C VAL A 284 -28.78 -32.73 -38.62
N SER A 285 -28.89 -31.63 -39.41
CA SER A 285 -28.15 -31.00 -40.54
C SER A 285 -28.02 -29.44 -40.42
N SER A 286 -27.78 -28.70 -41.54
CA SER A 286 -27.55 -27.25 -41.63
C SER A 286 -28.27 -26.55 -42.83
N ILE A 287 -28.22 -25.19 -42.87
CA ILE A 287 -28.41 -24.25 -44.02
C ILE A 287 -29.76 -23.50 -44.20
N ARG A 288 -29.69 -22.15 -44.09
CA ARG A 288 -30.43 -21.00 -44.74
C ARG A 288 -31.98 -21.04 -44.94
N GLU A 289 -32.71 -19.93 -45.13
CA GLU A 289 -32.36 -18.57 -45.57
C GLU A 289 -33.27 -17.46 -44.97
N SER A 290 -32.84 -16.19 -45.07
CA SER A 290 -33.59 -14.96 -44.71
C SER A 290 -34.59 -14.58 -45.84
N ILE A 291 -35.58 -13.67 -45.77
CA ILE A 291 -35.82 -12.32 -45.17
C ILE A 291 -37.38 -12.16 -45.14
N GLY A 292 -38.11 -11.43 -44.27
CA GLY A 292 -37.78 -10.52 -43.17
C GLY A 292 -38.93 -9.53 -42.88
N LYS A 293 -38.73 -8.69 -41.83
CA LYS A 293 -39.46 -7.44 -41.46
C LYS A 293 -40.96 -7.54 -41.05
N SER A 294 -41.47 -6.77 -40.08
CA SER A 294 -40.88 -5.96 -39.00
C SER A 294 -42.03 -5.36 -38.14
N ARG A 295 -41.98 -5.44 -36.80
CA ARG A 295 -42.37 -4.34 -35.87
C ARG A 295 -42.22 -4.67 -34.37
N ALA A 296 -41.03 -4.35 -33.82
CA ALA A 296 -40.84 -3.72 -32.51
C ALA A 296 -39.38 -3.24 -32.41
N GLN A 297 -39.14 -2.07 -31.80
CA GLN A 297 -37.82 -1.43 -31.62
C GLN A 297 -37.90 -0.51 -30.38
N PRO A 298 -36.78 -0.10 -29.74
CA PRO A 298 -35.41 -0.63 -29.82
C PRO A 298 -34.74 -0.83 -28.43
N SER A 299 -33.69 -1.66 -28.36
CA SER A 299 -32.55 -1.43 -27.44
C SER A 299 -31.29 -2.12 -27.95
N SER A 300 -30.19 -1.37 -27.99
CA SER A 300 -28.91 -1.77 -28.60
C SER A 300 -27.81 -1.92 -27.56
N SER A 301 -27.24 -3.12 -27.39
CA SER A 301 -25.87 -3.31 -26.84
C SER A 301 -25.45 -4.79 -26.72
N SER A 302 -25.08 -5.43 -27.83
CA SER A 302 -24.19 -6.61 -27.74
C SER A 302 -22.77 -6.11 -27.48
N PRO A 303 -22.07 -6.52 -26.40
CA PRO A 303 -20.70 -6.09 -26.16
C PRO A 303 -19.77 -6.65 -27.23
N HIS A 304 -19.02 -5.77 -27.88
CA HIS A 304 -18.01 -6.13 -28.88
C HIS A 304 -16.63 -6.08 -28.22
N PHE A 305 -15.79 -7.06 -28.51
CA PHE A 305 -14.45 -7.18 -27.96
C PHE A 305 -13.40 -6.74 -29.00
N VAL A 306 -12.34 -6.10 -28.52
CA VAL A 306 -11.12 -5.82 -29.31
C VAL A 306 -9.98 -6.59 -28.68
N VAL A 307 -9.33 -7.44 -29.46
CA VAL A 307 -8.16 -8.21 -29.01
C VAL A 307 -6.93 -7.29 -29.05
N LYS A 308 -6.30 -7.14 -27.89
CA LYS A 308 -5.07 -6.37 -27.71
C LYS A 308 -3.91 -7.35 -27.60
N ALA A 309 -2.96 -7.28 -28.53
CA ALA A 309 -1.84 -8.23 -28.63
C ALA A 309 -0.56 -7.79 -27.89
N GLY A 310 -0.45 -6.51 -27.53
CA GLY A 310 0.71 -6.01 -26.79
C GLY A 310 0.59 -4.54 -26.34
N THR A 311 1.50 -4.14 -25.46
CA THR A 311 1.68 -2.76 -24.97
C THR A 311 3.17 -2.46 -24.87
N PHE A 312 3.62 -1.37 -25.47
CA PHE A 312 5.03 -1.01 -25.55
C PHE A 312 5.25 0.47 -25.24
N LEU A 313 6.41 0.79 -24.66
CA LEU A 313 6.87 2.18 -24.43
C LEU A 313 7.76 2.68 -25.58
N VAL A 314 8.28 1.77 -26.40
CA VAL A 314 9.12 2.07 -27.57
C VAL A 314 8.35 1.71 -28.82
N ARG A 315 8.33 2.62 -29.81
CA ARG A 315 7.57 2.48 -31.05
C ARG A 315 8.01 1.25 -31.85
N ASP A 316 9.31 1.06 -32.00
CA ASP A 316 9.92 0.01 -32.81
C ASP A 316 9.49 -1.39 -32.37
N GLN A 317 9.33 -1.61 -31.05
CA GLN A 317 8.85 -2.88 -30.49
C GLN A 317 7.38 -3.16 -30.84
N ALA A 318 6.56 -2.11 -30.95
CA ALA A 318 5.16 -2.24 -31.39
C ALA A 318 5.06 -2.48 -32.90
N GLU A 319 5.95 -1.88 -33.69
CA GLU A 319 6.05 -2.12 -35.14
C GLU A 319 6.57 -3.53 -35.44
N GLU A 320 7.57 -4.03 -34.70
CA GLU A 320 8.04 -5.41 -34.81
C GLU A 320 6.93 -6.43 -34.51
N LEU A 321 6.16 -6.26 -33.43
CA LEU A 321 5.03 -7.17 -33.14
C LEU A 321 3.93 -7.08 -34.21
N ARG A 322 3.61 -5.88 -34.71
CA ARG A 322 2.64 -5.69 -35.81
C ARG A 322 3.06 -6.47 -37.05
N ASP A 323 4.34 -6.41 -37.40
CA ASP A 323 4.86 -7.06 -38.61
C ASP A 323 4.98 -8.59 -38.45
N GLN A 324 5.25 -9.08 -37.23
CA GLN A 324 5.14 -10.50 -36.88
C GLN A 324 3.69 -11.01 -37.00
N LEU A 325 2.71 -10.25 -36.50
CA LEU A 325 1.28 -10.58 -36.64
C LEU A 325 0.82 -10.56 -38.11
N GLY A 326 1.26 -9.58 -38.89
CA GLY A 326 0.98 -9.50 -40.33
C GLY A 326 1.49 -10.72 -41.11
N LYS A 327 2.69 -11.21 -40.78
CA LYS A 327 3.24 -12.46 -41.35
C LYS A 327 2.43 -13.71 -40.99
N GLN A 328 1.69 -13.69 -39.89
CA GLN A 328 0.78 -14.76 -39.45
C GLN A 328 -0.66 -14.56 -39.96
N GLY A 329 -0.90 -13.61 -40.88
CA GLY A 329 -2.23 -13.34 -41.46
C GLY A 329 -3.17 -12.50 -40.58
N PHE A 330 -2.66 -11.93 -39.48
CA PHE A 330 -3.45 -11.13 -38.54
C PHE A 330 -3.24 -9.62 -38.79
N PRO A 331 -4.17 -8.92 -39.50
CA PRO A 331 -4.07 -7.48 -39.69
C PRO A 331 -4.19 -6.77 -38.33
N SER A 332 -3.19 -5.94 -38.01
CA SER A 332 -3.09 -5.24 -36.74
C SER A 332 -2.75 -3.76 -36.92
N ALA A 333 -3.29 -2.94 -36.03
CA ALA A 333 -3.09 -1.50 -35.99
C ALA A 333 -2.40 -1.09 -34.69
N ILE A 334 -1.56 -0.05 -34.76
CA ILE A 334 -0.87 0.51 -33.61
C ILE A 334 -1.60 1.79 -33.19
N ALA A 335 -2.06 1.84 -31.95
CA ALA A 335 -2.62 3.05 -31.35
C ALA A 335 -1.63 3.60 -30.32
N GLY A 336 -1.13 4.82 -30.54
CA GLY A 336 -0.40 5.59 -29.54
C GLY A 336 -1.36 6.25 -28.56
N LYS A 337 -1.08 6.17 -27.26
CA LYS A 337 -1.72 7.01 -26.24
C LYS A 337 -0.65 7.71 -25.42
N GLU A 338 -0.64 9.03 -25.49
CA GLU A 338 0.22 9.86 -24.66
C GLU A 338 -0.28 9.82 -23.20
N LEU A 339 0.64 9.58 -22.26
CA LEU A 339 0.33 9.38 -20.84
C LEU A 339 0.66 10.60 -19.95
N GLY A 340 1.21 11.66 -20.54
CA GLY A 340 1.90 12.73 -19.83
C GLY A 340 3.43 12.56 -19.87
N ASP A 341 4.14 13.61 -19.50
CA ASP A 341 5.60 13.66 -19.34
C ASP A 341 6.42 13.18 -20.57
N GLY A 342 5.87 13.34 -21.78
CA GLY A 342 6.50 12.96 -23.04
C GLY A 342 6.50 11.45 -23.36
N TRP A 343 5.82 10.62 -22.55
CA TRP A 343 5.75 9.16 -22.78
C TRP A 343 4.55 8.78 -23.65
N ILE A 344 4.85 8.15 -24.79
CA ILE A 344 3.84 7.61 -25.73
C ILE A 344 3.74 6.09 -25.55
N LEU A 345 2.56 5.61 -25.16
CA LEU A 345 2.27 4.19 -25.03
C LEU A 345 1.71 3.63 -26.34
N TYR A 346 2.46 2.74 -26.99
CA TYR A 346 2.06 2.08 -28.23
C TYR A 346 1.32 0.77 -27.92
N GLN A 347 0.08 0.65 -28.40
CA GLN A 347 -0.74 -0.56 -28.24
C GLN A 347 -1.00 -1.22 -29.59
N VAL A 348 -0.64 -2.49 -29.73
CA VAL A 348 -0.94 -3.29 -30.92
C VAL A 348 -2.30 -3.96 -30.72
N ARG A 349 -3.25 -3.69 -31.61
CA ARG A 349 -4.62 -4.20 -31.57
C ARG A 349 -4.96 -4.88 -32.89
N LEU A 350 -5.73 -5.95 -32.86
CA LEU A 350 -6.23 -6.58 -34.09
C LEU A 350 -7.31 -5.72 -34.74
N ALA A 351 -7.31 -5.71 -36.08
CA ALA A 351 -8.28 -4.97 -36.88
C ALA A 351 -9.61 -5.71 -36.95
N GLY A 352 -10.52 -5.39 -36.03
CA GLY A 352 -11.87 -5.95 -36.03
C GLY A 352 -12.65 -5.61 -34.76
N ARG A 353 -13.92 -6.01 -34.77
CA ARG A 353 -14.74 -6.14 -33.57
C ARG A 353 -15.21 -7.58 -33.53
N TYR A 354 -14.91 -8.28 -32.44
CA TYR A 354 -15.16 -9.70 -32.29
C TYR A 354 -16.26 -9.92 -31.25
N THR A 355 -17.04 -10.99 -31.39
CA THR A 355 -17.80 -11.54 -30.27
C THR A 355 -16.84 -12.09 -29.22
N LYS A 356 -17.34 -12.37 -28.01
CA LYS A 356 -16.49 -12.88 -26.91
C LYS A 356 -15.82 -14.21 -27.28
N GLU A 357 -16.57 -15.13 -27.89
CA GLU A 357 -16.08 -16.46 -28.30
C GLU A 357 -15.04 -16.37 -29.42
N GLU A 358 -15.21 -15.46 -30.38
CA GLU A 358 -14.19 -15.19 -31.40
C GLU A 358 -12.92 -14.57 -30.79
N ALA A 359 -13.08 -13.63 -29.85
CA ALA A 359 -11.96 -12.98 -29.19
C ALA A 359 -11.13 -13.95 -28.34
N ASP A 360 -11.79 -14.82 -27.56
CA ASP A 360 -11.11 -15.81 -26.71
C ASP A 360 -10.38 -16.87 -27.58
N ASN A 361 -10.99 -17.35 -28.67
CA ASN A 361 -10.32 -18.24 -29.64
C ASN A 361 -9.07 -17.60 -30.26
N ILE A 362 -9.15 -16.31 -30.65
CA ILE A 362 -8.00 -15.59 -31.22
C ILE A 362 -6.90 -15.41 -30.16
N VAL A 363 -7.25 -15.13 -28.90
CA VAL A 363 -6.29 -15.03 -27.79
C VAL A 363 -5.50 -16.32 -27.63
N ASP A 364 -6.16 -17.48 -27.68
CA ASP A 364 -5.49 -18.78 -27.51
C ASP A 364 -4.64 -19.18 -28.73
N ILE A 365 -5.04 -18.83 -29.95
CA ILE A 365 -4.20 -18.98 -31.15
C ILE A 365 -2.92 -18.15 -31.03
N LEU A 366 -3.01 -16.87 -30.65
CA LEU A 366 -1.85 -15.99 -30.51
C LEU A 366 -0.91 -16.42 -29.37
N ARG A 367 -1.45 -16.95 -28.27
CA ARG A 367 -0.66 -17.56 -27.18
C ARG A 367 0.08 -18.81 -27.64
N THR A 368 -0.55 -19.64 -28.46
CA THR A 368 0.05 -20.85 -29.06
C THR A 368 1.22 -20.50 -30.01
N ILE A 369 1.13 -19.36 -30.71
CA ILE A 369 2.20 -18.83 -31.58
C ILE A 369 3.31 -18.11 -30.76
N GLY A 370 3.16 -18.03 -29.43
CA GLY A 370 4.19 -17.56 -28.50
C GLY A 370 4.03 -16.12 -28.00
N ILE A 371 2.96 -15.42 -28.40
CA ILE A 371 2.68 -14.05 -27.95
C ILE A 371 2.05 -14.10 -26.55
N LYS A 372 2.82 -13.73 -25.52
CA LYS A 372 2.43 -13.90 -24.11
C LYS A 372 1.52 -12.81 -23.55
N SER A 373 1.39 -11.66 -24.23
CA SER A 373 0.71 -10.45 -23.74
C SER A 373 -0.61 -10.15 -24.46
N VAL A 374 -1.51 -11.14 -24.57
CA VAL A 374 -2.75 -11.02 -25.32
C VAL A 374 -3.97 -11.07 -24.39
N ASP A 375 -4.81 -10.03 -24.48
CA ASP A 375 -6.05 -9.86 -23.72
C ASP A 375 -7.21 -9.44 -24.63
N ALA A 376 -8.40 -10.01 -24.40
CA ALA A 376 -9.65 -9.54 -25.00
C ALA A 376 -10.24 -8.41 -24.16
N ILE A 377 -10.45 -7.22 -24.74
CA ILE A 377 -11.00 -6.05 -24.05
C ILE A 377 -12.43 -5.80 -24.50
N GLU A 378 -13.36 -5.82 -23.54
CA GLU A 378 -14.77 -5.47 -23.75
C GLU A 378 -14.92 -3.96 -24.03
N MET A 379 -15.49 -3.61 -25.18
CA MET A 379 -15.81 -2.22 -25.51
C MET A 379 -17.14 -1.84 -24.84
N LYS A 380 -17.07 -1.12 -23.72
CA LYS A 380 -18.23 -0.41 -23.18
C LYS A 380 -18.65 0.69 -24.14
N THR A 381 -19.94 0.75 -24.47
CA THR A 381 -20.50 1.71 -25.41
C THR A 381 -20.61 3.11 -24.79
N GLU A 382 -19.50 3.86 -24.74
CA GLU A 382 -19.40 5.32 -24.55
C GLU A 382 -17.89 5.68 -24.52
N GLN A 383 -17.37 6.72 -25.18
CA GLN A 383 -18.01 7.83 -25.90
C GLN A 383 -17.40 8.00 -27.30
N VAL A 384 -18.25 8.41 -28.26
CA VAL A 384 -17.85 9.06 -29.52
C VAL A 384 -17.87 10.57 -29.28
N HIS A 385 -16.90 11.31 -29.80
CA HIS A 385 -17.03 12.61 -30.47
C HIS A 385 -15.68 13.33 -30.59
N PRO A 386 -15.46 14.11 -31.68
CA PRO A 386 -15.79 13.83 -33.09
C PRO A 386 -14.56 13.36 -33.89
#